data_AF-A3GFR7-F1
#
_entry.id   AF-A3GFR7-F1
#
_cell.length_a   1.000
_cell.length_b   1.000
_cell.length_c   1.000
_cell.angle_alpha   90.00
_cell.angle_beta   90.00
_cell.angle_gamma   90.00
#
_symmetry.space_group_name_H-M   'P 1'
#
loop_
_entity.id
_entity.type
_entity.pdbx_description
1 polymer ?
#
loop_
_entity_poly.entity_id
_entity_poly.type
_entity_poly.pdbx_seq_one_letter_code
_entity_poly.pdbx_strand_id
1 'polypeptide(L)'
;MGSIPLELLQFPEHIIQTIIDALPFKLVLCLASNGSSIFHKQLVNRVFRTVELGPFTSSNRALKVEWDSSILWERPYYTMLKEIEAKYMNFTSIKILDLFFEENSEIHVNNLIVRDTPNQEVLNQIHRLTKKMKRVSLKCETDSTNQQVDKELNLPEGLYGFSSKYFPDMRVSFPENLQRLELEVFDSVSILDKLPSRLTHLQLYSVEELPLIALRDFCLFPRTLKHLELGNCIDFGNETEVKIDLPLSLESFHVSSEVNPSVCLDISHLTNLRKMTVSFFGDSAPMSILKFPISIEELSLQSTSFPFETEVISGLERLKSFGQLVLYPSHWIPSCKLSLPDSVESISIDCGGHSFESVVEYPKYLRTIFLTRCGSINPLGILDNLIVLSIDNSEFAYYAHPMVQPIENNWRNLDMLESLKELSIIDSSMENIPKLPPFLRFLDLRCNALEKIDTQLPDTLVVIIVSKNKLVQFDGSGYKQLRKLDLSDNLISELSYITLKLPPGLRELSLKGNPITCVAPGFAISKSLQLDIRDEMQFEEAKILMQHGKNLYESMAYE
;
A
#
# COMPACT_ATOMS: atom_id res chain seq x y z
N MET A 1 -23.92 -14.75 25.38
CA MET A 1 -23.38 -13.86 26.43
C MET A 1 -23.79 -12.44 26.04
N GLY A 2 -24.56 -11.76 26.89
CA GLY A 2 -24.98 -10.38 26.61
C GLY A 2 -23.78 -9.45 26.62
N SER A 3 -23.56 -8.72 25.52
CA SER A 3 -22.56 -7.66 25.45
C SER A 3 -22.98 -6.55 26.41
N ILE A 4 -22.30 -6.45 27.55
CA ILE A 4 -22.42 -5.28 28.43
C ILE A 4 -21.90 -4.09 27.59
N PRO A 5 -22.70 -3.03 27.35
CA PRO A 5 -22.22 -1.89 26.61
C PRO A 5 -21.02 -1.30 27.34
N LEU A 6 -19.90 -1.16 26.63
CA LEU A 6 -18.70 -0.54 27.16
C LEU A 6 -19.00 0.95 27.41
N GLU A 7 -19.14 1.36 28.68
CA GLU A 7 -19.27 2.76 29.04
C GLU A 7 -17.88 3.44 28.98
N LEU A 8 -17.58 4.06 27.83
CA LEU A 8 -16.28 4.72 27.59
C LEU A 8 -15.92 5.77 28.65
N LEU A 9 -16.91 6.37 29.31
CA LEU A 9 -16.75 7.36 30.38
C LEU A 9 -16.06 6.83 31.64
N GLN A 10 -16.04 5.50 31.84
CA GLN A 10 -15.39 4.89 33.01
C GLN A 10 -13.87 4.73 32.84
N PHE A 11 -13.35 4.93 31.63
CA PHE A 11 -11.93 4.80 31.35
C PHE A 11 -11.17 6.11 31.59
N PRO A 12 -9.92 6.04 32.08
CA PRO A 12 -9.02 7.19 32.11
C PRO A 12 -8.83 7.82 30.71
N GLU A 13 -8.59 9.14 30.66
CA GLU A 13 -8.44 9.88 29.40
C GLU A 13 -7.40 9.29 28.44
N HIS A 14 -6.29 8.76 28.95
CA HIS A 14 -5.25 8.15 28.12
C HIS A 14 -5.71 6.85 27.43
N ILE A 15 -6.63 6.11 28.05
CA ILE A 15 -7.23 4.91 27.43
C ILE A 15 -8.22 5.33 26.35
N ILE A 16 -9.04 6.36 26.62
CA ILE A 16 -9.98 6.92 25.63
C ILE A 16 -9.21 7.45 24.42
N GLN A 17 -8.11 8.19 24.64
CA GLN A 17 -7.26 8.67 23.55
C GLN A 17 -6.66 7.50 22.76
N THR A 18 -6.19 6.44 23.42
CA THR A 18 -5.69 5.22 22.74
C THR A 18 -6.76 4.57 21.86
N ILE A 19 -8.01 4.50 22.35
CA ILE A 19 -9.14 3.95 21.57
C ILE A 19 -9.41 4.83 20.33
N ILE A 20 -9.47 6.15 20.51
CA ILE A 20 -9.67 7.11 19.41
C ILE A 20 -8.51 7.06 18.41
N ASP A 21 -7.29 6.91 18.90
CA ASP A 21 -6.08 6.79 18.08
C ASP A 21 -6.11 5.57 17.15
N ALA A 22 -6.80 4.50 17.56
CA ALA A 22 -6.98 3.28 16.79
C ALA A 22 -8.11 3.36 15.75
N LEU A 23 -8.92 4.43 15.74
CA LEU A 23 -9.99 4.60 14.77
C LEU A 23 -9.44 5.09 13.40
N PRO A 24 -10.08 4.70 12.27
CA PRO A 24 -9.78 5.25 10.95
C PRO A 24 -9.89 6.77 10.91
N PHE A 25 -9.03 7.46 10.14
CA PHE A 25 -8.93 8.91 10.23
C PHE A 25 -10.21 9.60 9.75
N LYS A 26 -10.85 9.10 8.67
CA LYS A 26 -12.14 9.65 8.21
C LYS A 26 -13.22 9.58 9.28
N LEU A 27 -13.27 8.48 10.04
CA LEU A 27 -14.25 8.32 11.10
C LEU A 27 -14.01 9.35 12.20
N VAL A 28 -12.75 9.54 12.62
CA VAL A 28 -12.38 10.56 13.62
C VAL A 28 -12.74 11.95 13.12
N LEU A 29 -12.44 12.28 11.86
CA LEU A 29 -12.75 13.58 11.27
C LEU A 29 -14.25 13.85 11.27
N CYS A 30 -15.07 12.89 10.82
CA CYS A 30 -16.53 12.99 10.85
C CYS A 30 -17.07 13.21 12.28
N LEU A 31 -16.55 12.46 13.26
CA LEU A 31 -16.95 12.58 14.66
C LEU A 31 -16.53 13.90 15.29
N ALA A 32 -15.34 14.42 14.92
CA ALA A 32 -14.85 15.72 15.37
C ALA A 32 -15.73 16.84 14.80
N SER A 33 -16.03 16.83 13.49
CA SER A 33 -16.81 17.87 12.82
C SER A 33 -18.25 18.00 13.33
N ASN A 34 -18.82 16.94 13.91
CA ASN A 34 -20.16 16.98 14.50
C ASN A 34 -20.23 17.83 15.80
N GLY A 35 -19.09 18.13 16.44
CA GLY A 35 -18.99 19.07 17.58
C GLY A 35 -19.72 18.67 18.88
N SER A 36 -20.54 17.61 18.85
CA SER A 36 -21.46 17.21 19.92
C SER A 36 -20.96 16.03 20.75
N SER A 37 -19.79 15.48 20.41
CA SER A 37 -19.20 14.36 21.14
C SER A 37 -18.67 14.82 22.50
N ILE A 38 -18.94 14.05 23.55
CA ILE A 38 -18.32 14.23 24.87
C ILE A 38 -16.79 14.02 24.84
N PHE A 39 -16.27 13.35 23.80
CA PHE A 39 -14.85 13.14 23.55
C PHE A 39 -14.29 14.08 22.47
N HIS A 40 -14.96 15.21 22.21
CA HIS A 40 -14.60 16.13 21.13
C HIS A 40 -13.13 16.58 21.22
N LYS A 41 -12.62 16.85 22.43
CA LYS A 41 -11.21 17.21 22.65
C LYS A 41 -10.24 16.13 22.15
N GLN A 42 -10.48 14.87 22.50
CA GLN A 42 -9.62 13.74 22.10
C GLN A 42 -9.71 13.47 20.59
N LEU A 43 -10.90 13.66 20.01
CA LEU A 43 -11.14 13.58 18.56
C LEU A 43 -10.37 14.67 17.81
N VAL A 44 -10.48 15.93 18.24
CA VAL A 44 -9.75 17.07 17.65
C VAL A 44 -8.23 16.87 17.78
N ASN A 45 -7.75 16.44 18.94
CA ASN A 45 -6.33 16.10 19.12
C ASN A 45 -5.86 14.99 18.18
N ARG A 46 -6.72 14.01 17.88
CA ARG A 46 -6.40 12.96 16.91
C ARG A 46 -6.36 13.47 15.47
N VAL A 47 -7.27 14.38 15.10
CA VAL A 47 -7.32 15.03 13.78
C VAL A 47 -6.05 15.84 13.52
N PHE A 48 -5.66 16.69 14.48
CA PHE A 48 -4.48 17.55 14.36
C PHE A 48 -3.17 16.90 14.85
N ARG A 49 -3.19 15.60 15.15
CA ARG A 49 -2.01 14.86 15.62
C ARG A 49 -0.85 14.97 14.64
N THR A 50 -1.15 14.87 13.35
CA THR A 50 -0.21 15.07 12.25
C THR A 50 -0.73 16.18 11.37
N VAL A 51 0.13 17.15 11.09
CA VAL A 51 -0.17 18.30 10.24
C VAL A 51 0.87 18.38 9.14
N GLU A 52 0.45 18.71 7.93
CA GLU A 52 1.31 18.99 6.79
C GLU A 52 1.11 20.43 6.33
N LEU A 53 2.20 21.06 5.91
CA LEU A 53 2.23 22.45 5.49
C LEU A 53 2.99 22.58 4.19
N GLY A 54 2.47 23.28 3.19
CA GLY A 54 3.27 23.59 1.99
C GLY A 54 2.54 24.42 0.93
N PRO A 55 3.27 25.00 -0.02
CA PRO A 55 2.66 25.60 -1.19
C PRO A 55 2.09 24.45 -2.02
N PHE A 56 0.77 24.30 -1.99
CA PHE A 56 0.11 23.37 -2.89
C PHE A 56 0.29 23.91 -4.31
N THR A 57 1.26 23.36 -5.06
CA THR A 57 1.21 23.42 -6.51
C THR A 57 -0.16 22.87 -6.91
N SER A 58 -0.77 23.48 -7.92
CA SER A 58 -2.20 23.38 -8.27
C SER A 58 -2.77 21.97 -8.53
N SER A 59 -1.99 20.91 -8.35
CA SER A 59 -2.42 19.52 -8.31
C SER A 59 -2.85 19.03 -6.92
N ASN A 60 -2.38 19.64 -5.82
CA ASN A 60 -2.68 19.14 -4.48
C ASN A 60 -3.86 19.92 -3.87
N ARG A 61 -5.05 19.67 -4.42
CA ARG A 61 -6.28 20.36 -4.05
C ARG A 61 -6.59 20.17 -2.55
N ALA A 62 -6.84 21.30 -1.87
CA ALA A 62 -7.38 21.39 -0.52
C ALA A 62 -8.43 20.31 -0.25
N LEU A 63 -8.17 19.37 0.68
CA LEU A 63 -9.09 18.30 1.12
C LEU A 63 -10.10 17.87 0.04
N LYS A 64 -9.63 17.72 -1.21
CA LYS A 64 -10.50 17.24 -2.26
C LYS A 64 -10.48 15.75 -2.09
N VAL A 65 -11.68 15.20 -1.93
CA VAL A 65 -11.96 13.85 -2.39
C VAL A 65 -11.81 13.89 -3.91
N GLU A 66 -10.57 13.97 -4.37
CA GLU A 66 -10.23 13.74 -5.75
C GLU A 66 -10.07 12.26 -5.92
N TRP A 67 -11.05 11.69 -6.62
CA TRP A 67 -10.81 10.48 -7.38
C TRP A 67 -9.77 10.82 -8.44
N ASP A 68 -8.50 10.61 -8.12
CA ASP A 68 -7.44 10.65 -9.10
C ASP A 68 -7.57 9.39 -9.98
N SER A 69 -8.21 9.56 -11.14
CA SER A 69 -8.36 8.52 -12.15
C SER A 69 -7.04 8.10 -12.80
N SER A 70 -5.93 8.78 -12.51
CA SER A 70 -4.61 8.44 -13.05
C SER A 70 -3.84 7.41 -12.21
N ILE A 71 -4.16 7.27 -10.91
CA ILE A 71 -3.59 6.23 -10.03
C ILE A 71 -4.11 4.82 -10.37
N LEU A 72 -5.14 4.72 -11.22
CA LEU A 72 -5.68 3.45 -11.70
C LEU A 72 -4.85 2.75 -12.79
N TRP A 73 -3.80 3.39 -13.33
CA TRP A 73 -3.17 2.89 -14.55
C TRP A 73 -1.85 2.15 -14.40
N GLU A 74 -1.17 2.20 -13.24
CA GLU A 74 0.16 1.59 -13.17
C GLU A 74 0.35 0.41 -12.21
N ARG A 75 -0.48 0.19 -11.17
CA ARG A 75 -0.43 -1.05 -10.34
C ARG A 75 -1.76 -1.32 -9.62
N PRO A 76 -2.60 -2.28 -10.04
CA PRO A 76 -3.94 -2.44 -9.45
C PRO A 76 -4.00 -3.27 -8.15
N TYR A 77 -2.87 -3.73 -7.60
CA TYR A 77 -2.85 -4.62 -6.43
C TYR A 77 -2.14 -4.02 -5.21
N TYR A 78 -2.87 -3.19 -4.47
CA TYR A 78 -2.61 -2.96 -3.03
C TYR A 78 -3.84 -2.48 -2.25
N THR A 79 -5.07 -2.58 -2.78
CA THR A 79 -6.25 -1.97 -2.15
C THR A 79 -7.32 -2.97 -1.75
N MET A 80 -6.99 -3.91 -0.85
CA MET A 80 -7.84 -4.03 0.34
C MET A 80 -7.40 -2.92 1.29
N LEU A 81 -8.13 -1.79 1.24
CA LEU A 81 -7.93 -0.64 2.13
C LEU A 81 -6.48 -0.10 2.19
N LYS A 82 -5.83 0.17 1.04
CA LYS A 82 -5.04 1.41 0.97
C LYS A 82 -6.04 2.54 0.77
N GLU A 83 -6.72 2.86 1.86
CA GLU A 83 -7.21 4.20 2.06
C GLU A 83 -6.04 5.14 1.76
N ILE A 84 -6.06 5.77 0.59
CA ILE A 84 -5.54 7.13 0.44
C ILE A 84 -6.51 8.01 1.25
N GLU A 85 -6.45 7.81 2.57
CA GLU A 85 -6.96 8.71 3.56
C GLU A 85 -5.85 9.73 3.74
N ALA A 86 -6.14 11.01 3.55
CA ALA A 86 -5.32 12.04 4.17
C ALA A 86 -5.17 11.64 5.66
N LYS A 87 -3.95 11.33 6.12
CA LYS A 87 -3.69 10.92 7.51
C LYS A 87 -3.40 12.12 8.42
N TYR A 88 -3.55 13.31 7.87
CA TYR A 88 -3.06 14.57 8.41
C TYR A 88 -3.87 15.75 7.89
N MET A 89 -3.87 16.85 8.65
CA MET A 89 -4.48 18.11 8.24
C MET A 89 -3.50 18.96 7.44
N ASN A 90 -3.99 19.64 6.40
CA ASN A 90 -3.18 20.45 5.49
C ASN A 90 -3.33 21.94 5.80
N PHE A 91 -2.21 22.66 5.84
CA PHE A 91 -2.17 24.13 5.97
C PHE A 91 -1.38 24.75 4.82
N THR A 92 -1.85 25.89 4.32
CA THR A 92 -1.23 26.62 3.21
C THR A 92 -0.08 27.53 3.65
N SER A 93 0.02 27.86 4.93
CA SER A 93 1.00 28.83 5.44
C SER A 93 1.33 28.61 6.92
N ILE A 94 2.59 28.83 7.28
CA ILE A 94 3.07 28.76 8.67
C ILE A 94 2.41 29.83 9.52
N LYS A 95 2.12 31.00 8.95
CA LYS A 95 1.44 32.10 9.67
C LYS A 95 0.02 31.71 10.10
N ILE A 96 -0.71 31.02 9.22
CA ILE A 96 -2.07 30.51 9.52
C ILE A 96 -1.99 29.43 10.60
N LEU A 97 -1.00 28.56 10.49
CA LEU A 97 -0.77 27.50 11.48
C LEU A 97 -0.44 28.08 12.86
N ASP A 98 0.43 29.09 12.92
CA ASP A 98 0.79 29.78 14.16
C ASP A 98 -0.42 30.46 14.79
N LEU A 99 -1.20 31.23 14.02
CA LEU A 99 -2.44 31.86 14.50
C LEU A 99 -3.45 30.83 15.00
N PHE A 100 -3.63 29.74 14.27
CA PHE A 100 -4.53 28.66 14.65
C PHE A 100 -4.15 28.06 16.01
N PHE A 101 -2.86 27.82 16.28
CA PHE A 101 -2.42 27.29 17.57
C PHE A 101 -2.38 28.31 18.70
N GLU A 102 -2.25 29.60 18.39
CA GLU A 102 -2.44 30.67 19.38
C GLU A 102 -3.91 30.74 19.83
N GLU A 103 -4.85 30.61 18.90
CA GLU A 103 -6.29 30.60 19.20
C GLU A 103 -6.77 29.27 19.81
N ASN A 104 -6.06 28.16 19.55
CA ASN A 104 -6.46 26.82 19.96
C ASN A 104 -5.37 26.12 20.79
N SER A 105 -4.99 26.71 21.93
CA SER A 105 -3.91 26.22 22.79
C SER A 105 -4.10 24.81 23.36
N GLU A 106 -5.32 24.27 23.33
CA GLU A 106 -5.63 22.91 23.77
C GLU A 106 -5.28 21.82 22.74
N ILE A 107 -5.01 22.21 21.49
CA ILE A 107 -4.70 21.28 20.40
C ILE A 107 -3.22 20.91 20.43
N HIS A 108 -2.93 19.61 20.51
CA HIS A 108 -1.57 19.10 20.55
C HIS A 108 -1.13 18.48 19.22
N VAL A 109 -0.29 19.20 18.47
CA VAL A 109 0.38 18.63 17.29
C VAL A 109 1.60 17.82 17.71
N ASN A 110 1.59 16.54 17.36
CA ASN A 110 2.72 15.66 17.63
C ASN A 110 3.72 15.64 16.47
N ASN A 111 3.24 15.71 15.24
CA ASN A 111 4.08 15.64 14.04
C ASN A 111 3.69 16.72 13.04
N LEU A 112 4.62 17.61 12.72
CA LEU A 112 4.47 18.60 11.66
C LEU A 112 5.40 18.25 10.51
N ILE A 113 4.87 18.23 9.28
CA ILE A 113 5.63 18.06 8.04
C ILE A 113 5.54 19.38 7.27
N VAL A 114 6.67 20.04 7.08
CA VAL A 114 6.76 21.26 6.28
C VAL A 114 7.34 20.89 4.92
N ARG A 115 6.58 21.11 3.85
CA ARG A 115 6.98 21.04 2.45
C ARG A 115 7.23 22.43 1.95
N ASP A 116 8.48 22.83 1.86
CA ASP A 116 8.83 24.15 1.38
C ASP A 116 10.28 24.17 0.87
N THR A 117 10.61 25.18 0.08
CA THR A 117 11.98 25.45 -0.31
C THR A 117 12.69 26.11 0.87
N PRO A 118 13.79 25.54 1.38
CA PRO A 118 14.41 26.03 2.60
C PRO A 118 15.07 27.39 2.34
N ASN A 119 14.51 28.44 2.95
CA ASN A 119 15.10 29.77 3.01
C ASN A 119 15.23 30.22 4.48
N GLN A 120 16.01 31.26 4.75
CA GLN A 120 16.29 31.68 6.13
C GLN A 120 15.03 32.06 6.91
N GLU A 121 14.00 32.59 6.25
CA GLU A 121 12.72 32.91 6.89
C GLU A 121 11.99 31.63 7.33
N VAL A 122 11.87 30.64 6.44
CA VAL A 122 11.25 29.34 6.70
C VAL A 122 11.99 28.61 7.82
N LEU A 123 13.33 28.58 7.78
CA LEU A 123 14.13 27.92 8.82
C LEU A 123 13.96 28.59 10.20
N ASN A 124 13.89 29.93 10.25
CA ASN A 124 13.63 30.67 11.49
C ASN A 124 12.24 30.35 12.05
N GLN A 125 11.24 30.19 11.18
CA GLN A 125 9.88 29.81 11.57
C GLN A 125 9.85 28.37 12.09
N ILE A 126 10.47 27.42 11.38
CA ILE A 126 10.61 26.02 11.82
C ILE A 126 11.31 25.96 13.18
N HIS A 127 12.37 26.74 13.41
CA HIS A 127 13.05 26.79 14.70
C HIS A 127 12.08 27.20 15.84
N ARG A 128 11.16 28.14 15.60
CA ARG A 128 10.12 28.48 16.61
C ARG A 128 9.15 27.32 16.84
N LEU A 129 8.72 26.64 15.78
CA LEU A 129 7.78 25.51 15.85
C LEU A 129 8.38 24.30 16.58
N THR A 130 9.67 24.03 16.40
CA THR A 130 10.38 22.94 17.12
C THR A 130 10.36 23.09 18.64
N LYS A 131 10.13 24.30 19.17
CA LYS A 131 9.98 24.53 20.62
C LYS A 131 8.59 24.17 21.14
N LYS A 132 7.57 24.15 20.27
CA LYS A 132 6.17 23.90 20.61
C LYS A 132 5.73 22.46 20.31
N MET A 133 6.41 21.79 19.38
CA MET A 133 6.00 20.49 18.83
C MET A 133 7.03 19.40 19.09
N LYS A 134 6.57 18.16 19.25
CA LYS A 134 7.46 17.01 19.52
C LYS A 134 8.31 16.61 18.32
N ARG A 135 7.73 16.65 17.11
CA ARG A 135 8.39 16.25 15.88
C ARG A 135 8.06 17.25 14.79
N VAL A 136 9.08 17.89 14.25
CA VAL A 136 8.97 18.75 13.07
C VAL A 136 9.90 18.19 12.01
N SER A 137 9.34 17.90 10.83
CA SER A 137 10.07 17.39 9.67
C SER A 137 10.01 18.40 8.54
N LEU A 138 11.13 18.61 7.85
CA LEU A 138 11.21 19.45 6.65
C LEU A 138 11.43 18.56 5.43
N LYS A 139 10.60 18.74 4.41
CA LYS A 139 10.69 18.07 3.12
C LYS A 139 10.86 19.10 2.01
N CYS A 140 12.02 19.08 1.37
CA CYS A 140 12.35 19.97 0.29
C CYS A 140 11.79 19.42 -1.04
N GLU A 141 10.86 20.14 -1.63
CA GLU A 141 10.30 19.85 -2.95
C GLU A 141 10.81 20.90 -3.95
N THR A 142 12.06 20.79 -4.35
CA THR A 142 12.59 21.59 -5.44
C THR A 142 12.51 20.79 -6.73
N ASP A 143 11.57 21.12 -7.61
CA ASP A 143 11.59 20.65 -8.99
C ASP A 143 12.80 21.29 -9.69
N SER A 144 13.65 20.44 -10.25
CA SER A 144 14.93 20.80 -10.84
C SER A 144 14.79 21.87 -11.93
N THR A 145 15.72 22.83 -11.93
CA THR A 145 16.46 23.37 -13.10
C THR A 145 17.04 24.77 -12.85
N ASN A 146 16.62 25.48 -11.80
CA ASN A 146 17.14 26.84 -11.55
C ASN A 146 17.26 27.14 -10.06
N GLN A 147 18.49 27.07 -9.54
CA GLN A 147 19.19 28.22 -8.93
C GLN A 147 20.36 27.73 -8.09
N GLN A 148 21.50 28.41 -8.27
CA GLN A 148 22.66 28.37 -7.38
C GLN A 148 22.21 28.50 -5.91
N VAL A 149 22.14 27.37 -5.19
CA VAL A 149 22.11 27.41 -3.72
C VAL A 149 23.56 27.23 -3.24
N ASP A 150 24.43 28.18 -3.60
CA ASP A 150 25.79 28.32 -3.06
C ASP A 150 25.79 28.74 -1.56
N LYS A 151 24.67 28.57 -0.85
CA LYS A 151 24.50 28.99 0.55
C LYS A 151 24.48 27.77 1.45
N GLU A 152 25.38 27.77 2.44
CA GLU A 152 25.35 26.85 3.58
C GLU A 152 23.97 26.85 4.22
N LEU A 153 23.38 25.65 4.32
CA LEU A 153 22.06 25.47 4.91
C LEU A 153 22.21 24.97 6.35
N ASN A 154 21.94 25.85 7.30
CA ASN A 154 21.99 25.53 8.73
C ASN A 154 20.60 25.08 9.20
N LEU A 155 20.40 23.77 9.30
CA LEU A 155 19.13 23.21 9.78
C LEU A 155 18.93 23.48 11.29
N PRO A 156 17.67 23.69 11.75
CA PRO A 156 17.40 23.94 13.17
C PRO A 156 17.72 22.72 14.05
N GLU A 157 18.38 22.95 15.20
CA GLU A 157 18.74 21.89 16.19
C GLU A 157 17.57 21.04 16.71
N GLY A 158 16.35 21.58 16.69
CA GLY A 158 15.14 20.88 17.13
C GLY A 158 14.45 20.06 16.03
N LEU A 159 15.03 19.99 14.83
CA LEU A 159 14.44 19.29 13.69
C LEU A 159 14.48 17.77 13.93
N TYR A 160 13.34 17.11 13.75
CA TYR A 160 13.19 15.66 13.91
C TYR A 160 13.52 14.92 12.60
N GLY A 161 13.06 15.45 11.47
CA GLY A 161 13.19 14.82 10.16
C GLY A 161 13.61 15.79 9.06
N PHE A 162 14.43 15.32 8.13
CA PHE A 162 14.79 16.07 6.92
C PHE A 162 14.69 15.16 5.69
N SER A 163 14.08 15.67 4.61
CA SER A 163 13.90 14.95 3.35
C SER A 163 14.22 15.88 2.18
N SER A 164 15.06 15.45 1.22
CA SER A 164 15.37 16.24 0.02
C SER A 164 15.54 15.36 -1.21
N LYS A 165 14.90 15.74 -2.32
CA LYS A 165 15.03 15.10 -3.64
C LYS A 165 16.23 15.55 -4.46
N TYR A 166 16.82 16.68 -4.09
CA TYR A 166 18.02 17.17 -4.74
C TYR A 166 19.00 17.60 -3.65
N PHE A 167 20.08 16.85 -3.52
CA PHE A 167 21.21 17.22 -2.66
C PHE A 167 22.47 17.47 -3.52
N PRO A 168 22.51 18.49 -4.40
CA PRO A 168 23.72 18.83 -5.12
C PRO A 168 24.61 19.70 -4.22
N ASP A 169 25.79 19.20 -3.85
CA ASP A 169 26.89 19.96 -3.25
C ASP A 169 26.59 20.84 -2.02
N MET A 170 25.41 20.70 -1.40
CA MET A 170 25.05 21.52 -0.25
C MET A 170 25.95 21.15 0.93
N ARG A 171 26.68 22.15 1.44
CA ARG A 171 27.26 22.15 2.78
C ARG A 171 26.14 22.27 3.81
N VAL A 172 25.36 21.20 3.99
CA VAL A 172 24.37 21.11 5.07
C VAL A 172 25.06 20.57 6.31
N SER A 173 24.98 21.33 7.40
CA SER A 173 25.27 20.80 8.73
C SER A 173 23.98 20.18 9.28
N PHE A 174 23.97 18.86 9.46
CA PHE A 174 22.84 18.19 10.07
C PHE A 174 22.83 18.45 11.60
N PRO A 175 21.65 18.67 12.20
CA PRO A 175 21.54 18.88 13.64
C PRO A 175 21.75 17.56 14.38
N GLU A 176 22.34 17.61 15.57
CA GLU A 176 22.70 16.38 16.33
C GLU A 176 21.46 15.55 16.73
N ASN A 177 20.31 16.20 16.90
CA ASN A 177 19.07 15.55 17.33
C ASN A 177 18.23 14.97 16.19
N LEU A 178 18.70 15.07 14.94
CA LEU A 178 17.96 14.54 13.79
C LEU A 178 17.79 13.02 13.92
N GLN A 179 16.55 12.53 13.80
CA GLN A 179 16.23 11.11 13.95
C GLN A 179 15.83 10.45 12.63
N ARG A 180 15.40 11.22 11.63
CA ARG A 180 15.00 10.75 10.31
C ARG A 180 15.65 11.57 9.21
N LEU A 181 16.27 10.90 8.26
CA LEU A 181 16.93 11.55 7.12
C LEU A 181 16.59 10.77 5.84
N GLU A 182 16.12 11.48 4.83
CA GLU A 182 15.81 10.92 3.51
C GLU A 182 16.46 11.79 2.44
N LEU A 183 17.36 11.23 1.64
CA LEU A 183 18.12 11.99 0.67
C LEU A 183 18.23 11.28 -0.66
N GLU A 184 18.06 12.04 -1.71
CA GLU A 184 18.43 11.69 -3.06
C GLU A 184 19.80 12.35 -3.34
N VAL A 185 20.84 11.51 -3.40
CA VAL A 185 22.25 11.89 -3.27
C VAL A 185 22.96 11.78 -4.61
N PHE A 186 23.84 12.75 -4.88
CA PHE A 186 24.73 12.79 -6.05
C PHE A 186 26.21 12.60 -5.68
N ASP A 187 26.59 12.75 -4.40
CA ASP A 187 27.91 12.41 -3.84
C ASP A 187 27.80 11.81 -2.42
N SER A 188 28.13 10.52 -2.25
CA SER A 188 27.75 9.67 -1.12
C SER A 188 28.88 9.46 -0.12
N VAL A 189 30.15 9.54 -0.53
CA VAL A 189 31.28 9.33 0.40
C VAL A 189 31.38 10.48 1.40
N SER A 190 31.12 11.72 0.96
CA SER A 190 31.23 12.90 1.82
C SER A 190 30.09 13.08 2.83
N ILE A 191 29.00 12.30 2.69
CA ILE A 191 27.82 12.43 3.56
C ILE A 191 27.86 11.52 4.78
N LEU A 192 28.49 10.35 4.67
CA LEU A 192 28.52 9.35 5.75
C LEU A 192 29.20 9.90 7.01
N ASP A 193 30.31 10.63 6.83
CA ASP A 193 31.04 11.29 7.92
C ASP A 193 30.24 12.41 8.61
N LYS A 194 29.18 12.91 7.97
CA LYS A 194 28.34 14.00 8.48
C LYS A 194 27.02 13.49 9.07
N LEU A 195 26.77 12.18 9.06
CA LEU A 195 25.51 11.63 9.54
C LEU A 195 25.33 11.88 11.05
N PRO A 196 24.15 12.34 11.49
CA PRO A 196 23.85 12.54 12.90
C PRO A 196 23.95 11.25 13.72
N SER A 197 24.57 11.33 14.90
CA SER A 197 24.77 10.18 15.78
C SER A 197 23.48 9.60 16.39
N ARG A 198 22.38 10.37 16.42
CA ARG A 198 21.07 9.96 16.96
C ARG A 198 20.10 9.45 15.88
N LEU A 199 20.58 9.30 14.64
CA LEU A 199 19.74 8.91 13.53
C LEU A 199 19.17 7.51 13.74
N THR A 200 17.86 7.35 13.56
CA THR A 200 17.16 6.06 13.71
C THR A 200 16.60 5.55 12.39
N HIS A 201 16.34 6.45 11.44
CA HIS A 201 15.85 6.15 10.11
C HIS A 201 16.70 6.89 9.08
N LEU A 202 17.24 6.16 8.12
CA LEU A 202 18.03 6.69 7.03
C LEU A 202 17.55 6.09 5.70
N GLN A 203 17.28 6.94 4.74
CA GLN A 203 17.00 6.56 3.35
C GLN A 203 17.92 7.34 2.43
N LEU A 204 18.69 6.63 1.61
CA LEU A 204 19.58 7.19 0.61
C LEU A 204 19.23 6.59 -0.75
N TYR A 205 19.06 7.45 -1.76
CA TYR A 205 18.79 7.04 -3.13
C TYR A 205 19.76 7.74 -4.09
N SER A 206 20.36 7.02 -5.03
CA SER A 206 21.22 7.60 -6.07
C SER A 206 20.48 7.68 -7.39
N VAL A 207 20.59 8.83 -8.07
CA VAL A 207 19.94 9.12 -9.36
C VAL A 207 20.85 8.83 -10.55
N GLU A 208 22.16 8.97 -10.36
CA GLU A 208 23.18 8.75 -11.38
C GLU A 208 23.95 7.44 -11.13
N GLU A 209 24.66 6.94 -12.15
CA GLU A 209 25.55 5.76 -12.09
C GLU A 209 26.75 5.95 -11.13
N LEU A 210 26.84 7.09 -10.43
CA LEU A 210 27.75 7.37 -9.34
C LEU A 210 27.02 8.19 -8.27
N PRO A 211 27.36 8.07 -6.97
CA PRO A 211 28.45 7.28 -6.40
C PRO A 211 27.99 6.26 -5.35
N LEU A 212 28.71 5.16 -5.39
CA LEU A 212 28.42 3.93 -4.70
C LEU A 212 29.20 3.91 -3.36
N ILE A 213 28.48 3.76 -2.24
CA ILE A 213 29.05 3.58 -0.90
C ILE A 213 29.83 2.27 -0.90
N ALA A 214 31.15 2.35 -0.68
CA ALA A 214 31.98 1.16 -0.61
C ALA A 214 31.60 0.32 0.62
N LEU A 215 31.65 -1.01 0.50
CA LEU A 215 31.25 -1.93 1.58
C LEU A 215 32.01 -1.69 2.89
N ARG A 216 33.27 -1.21 2.82
CA ARG A 216 34.08 -0.83 3.99
C ARG A 216 33.54 0.38 4.76
N ASP A 217 32.81 1.28 4.09
CA ASP A 217 32.34 2.54 4.66
C ASP A 217 31.02 2.37 5.43
N PHE A 218 30.40 1.18 5.39
CA PHE A 218 29.21 0.86 6.19
C PHE A 218 29.46 0.99 7.70
N CYS A 219 30.71 0.86 8.16
CA CYS A 219 31.07 1.06 9.56
C CYS A 219 30.84 2.50 10.06
N LEU A 220 30.71 3.46 9.15
CA LEU A 220 30.43 4.88 9.43
C LEU A 220 28.95 5.16 9.74
N PHE A 221 28.05 4.21 9.46
CA PHE A 221 26.64 4.40 9.76
C PHE A 221 26.38 4.55 11.27
N PRO A 222 25.47 5.46 11.69
CA PRO A 222 25.12 5.63 13.09
C PRO A 222 24.65 4.33 13.74
N ARG A 223 25.22 4.00 14.91
CA ARG A 223 24.91 2.76 15.64
C ARG A 223 23.52 2.75 16.29
N THR A 224 22.76 3.84 16.16
CA THR A 224 21.37 3.99 16.61
C THR A 224 20.34 3.66 15.52
N LEU A 225 20.77 3.37 14.28
CA LEU A 225 19.86 3.11 13.18
C LEU A 225 19.01 1.86 13.43
N LYS A 226 17.71 2.02 13.21
CA LYS A 226 16.69 0.95 13.26
C LYS A 226 16.17 0.63 11.87
N HIS A 227 16.15 1.62 10.97
CA HIS A 227 15.66 1.48 9.61
C HIS A 227 16.68 2.08 8.65
N LEU A 228 17.12 1.28 7.68
CA LEU A 228 18.05 1.69 6.64
C LEU A 228 17.48 1.31 5.28
N GLU A 229 17.45 2.27 4.36
CA GLU A 229 17.05 2.10 2.98
C GLU A 229 18.13 2.66 2.07
N LEU A 230 18.70 1.82 1.21
CA LEU A 230 19.74 2.19 0.25
C LEU A 230 19.26 1.84 -1.15
N GLY A 231 19.14 2.82 -2.05
CA GLY A 231 18.76 2.59 -3.44
C GLY A 231 19.81 3.09 -4.41
N ASN A 232 20.33 2.20 -5.24
CA ASN A 232 21.43 2.42 -6.18
C ASN A 232 22.68 3.06 -5.55
N CYS A 233 22.90 2.83 -4.25
CA CYS A 233 23.92 3.50 -3.45
C CYS A 233 25.08 2.58 -3.04
N ILE A 234 25.18 1.34 -3.50
CA ILE A 234 26.15 0.36 -2.95
C ILE A 234 27.20 -0.01 -3.99
N ASP A 235 28.49 0.15 -3.64
CA ASP A 235 29.58 -0.32 -4.49
C ASP A 235 29.93 -1.73 -4.07
N PHE A 236 29.51 -2.71 -4.87
CA PHE A 236 29.92 -4.09 -4.64
C PHE A 236 31.41 -4.32 -4.92
N GLY A 237 32.08 -3.42 -5.65
CA GLY A 237 33.48 -3.54 -6.01
C GLY A 237 33.81 -4.88 -6.68
N ASN A 238 35.05 -5.35 -6.48
CA ASN A 238 35.54 -6.66 -6.94
C ASN A 238 35.77 -7.65 -5.78
N GLU A 239 35.22 -7.37 -4.59
CA GLU A 239 35.46 -8.20 -3.40
C GLU A 239 34.56 -9.44 -3.42
N THR A 240 35.11 -10.63 -3.11
CA THR A 240 34.36 -11.89 -3.27
C THR A 240 33.42 -12.21 -2.10
N GLU A 241 33.77 -11.76 -0.89
CA GLU A 241 32.93 -11.98 0.31
C GLU A 241 33.21 -10.84 1.30
N VAL A 242 32.16 -10.12 1.68
CA VAL A 242 32.29 -8.97 2.58
C VAL A 242 31.25 -9.05 3.68
N LYS A 243 31.75 -9.14 4.91
CA LYS A 243 30.90 -8.98 6.08
C LYS A 243 30.60 -7.51 6.27
N ILE A 244 29.34 -7.14 6.07
CA ILE A 244 28.92 -5.74 6.14
C ILE A 244 28.84 -5.33 7.61
N ASP A 245 29.58 -4.31 8.02
CA ASP A 245 29.52 -3.77 9.39
C ASP A 245 28.30 -2.85 9.58
N LEU A 246 27.10 -3.44 9.59
CA LEU A 246 25.85 -2.76 9.91
C LEU A 246 25.54 -2.77 11.42
N PRO A 247 24.77 -1.78 11.92
CA PRO A 247 24.47 -1.66 13.35
C PRO A 247 23.51 -2.75 13.84
N LEU A 248 23.81 -3.33 15.01
CA LEU A 248 22.99 -4.38 15.62
C LEU A 248 21.58 -3.94 16.02
N SER A 249 21.33 -2.64 16.11
CA SER A 249 20.00 -2.07 16.38
C SER A 249 19.05 -2.12 15.17
N LEU A 250 19.55 -2.52 13.99
CA LEU A 250 18.77 -2.50 12.76
C LEU A 250 17.62 -3.52 12.82
N GLU A 251 16.40 -3.04 12.63
CA GLU A 251 15.15 -3.80 12.65
C GLU A 251 14.60 -4.01 11.22
N SER A 252 14.91 -3.08 10.31
CA SER A 252 14.51 -3.09 8.90
C SER A 252 15.66 -2.68 7.98
N PHE A 253 15.86 -3.43 6.91
CA PHE A 253 16.87 -3.10 5.89
C PHE A 253 16.29 -3.27 4.48
N HIS A 254 16.30 -2.19 3.70
CA HIS A 254 15.97 -2.21 2.28
C HIS A 254 17.22 -1.89 1.47
N VAL A 255 17.51 -2.73 0.48
CA VAL A 255 18.57 -2.52 -0.48
C VAL A 255 18.03 -2.67 -1.88
N SER A 256 18.28 -1.70 -2.73
CA SER A 256 18.09 -1.82 -4.18
C SER A 256 19.36 -1.41 -4.90
N SER A 257 19.89 -2.22 -5.82
CA SER A 257 21.14 -1.94 -6.53
C SER A 257 21.37 -2.91 -7.69
N GLU A 258 22.26 -2.53 -8.62
CA GLU A 258 22.82 -3.48 -9.59
C GLU A 258 23.70 -4.52 -8.89
N VAL A 259 23.56 -5.80 -9.26
CA VAL A 259 24.26 -6.90 -8.57
C VAL A 259 25.58 -7.25 -9.25
N ASN A 260 26.62 -7.37 -8.45
CA ASN A 260 27.79 -8.16 -8.81
C ASN A 260 27.62 -9.61 -8.29
N PRO A 261 27.46 -10.62 -9.16
CA PRO A 261 27.20 -11.99 -8.75
C PRO A 261 28.36 -12.65 -8.00
N SER A 262 29.54 -12.02 -7.98
CA SER A 262 30.73 -12.52 -7.32
C SER A 262 30.83 -12.15 -5.84
N VAL A 263 29.95 -11.26 -5.34
CA VAL A 263 30.05 -10.70 -3.99
C VAL A 263 29.01 -11.33 -3.07
N CYS A 264 29.43 -11.90 -1.94
CA CYS A 264 28.53 -12.32 -0.88
C CYS A 264 28.40 -11.23 0.21
N LEU A 265 27.19 -10.71 0.43
CA LEU A 265 26.82 -9.86 1.55
C LEU A 265 26.47 -10.71 2.77
N ASP A 266 27.37 -10.72 3.75
CA ASP A 266 27.11 -11.35 5.03
C ASP A 266 26.51 -10.36 6.03
N ILE A 267 25.23 -10.54 6.32
CA ILE A 267 24.46 -9.79 7.33
C ILE A 267 23.92 -10.69 8.44
N SER A 268 24.46 -11.91 8.57
CA SER A 268 24.00 -12.92 9.53
C SER A 268 24.13 -12.49 11.00
N HIS A 269 24.97 -11.50 11.30
CA HIS A 269 25.15 -10.95 12.65
C HIS A 269 24.01 -10.04 13.11
N LEU A 270 23.13 -9.59 12.21
CA LEU A 270 22.04 -8.65 12.53
C LEU A 270 20.85 -9.33 13.23
N THR A 271 21.05 -9.70 14.48
CA THR A 271 20.08 -10.47 15.30
C THR A 271 18.75 -9.76 15.60
N ASN A 272 18.67 -8.45 15.42
CA ASN A 272 17.43 -7.69 15.59
C ASN A 272 16.69 -7.43 14.26
N LEU A 273 17.28 -7.81 13.13
CA LEU A 273 16.69 -7.58 11.81
C LEU A 273 15.47 -8.47 11.63
N ARG A 274 14.30 -7.86 11.45
CA ARG A 274 13.01 -8.54 11.27
C ARG A 274 12.51 -8.43 9.85
N LYS A 275 12.77 -7.30 9.19
CA LYS A 275 12.27 -6.99 7.85
C LYS A 275 13.43 -6.75 6.91
N MET A 276 13.42 -7.43 5.77
CA MET A 276 14.41 -7.24 4.72
C MET A 276 13.75 -7.17 3.35
N THR A 277 14.12 -6.17 2.57
CA THR A 277 13.73 -6.07 1.17
C THR A 277 14.99 -5.92 0.32
N VAL A 278 15.08 -6.72 -0.73
CA VAL A 278 16.20 -6.75 -1.66
C VAL A 278 15.64 -6.60 -3.05
N SER A 279 16.05 -5.55 -3.77
CA SER A 279 15.66 -5.32 -5.16
C SER A 279 16.91 -5.22 -6.04
N PHE A 280 17.21 -6.29 -6.74
CA PHE A 280 18.39 -6.44 -7.56
C PHE A 280 18.04 -6.33 -9.05
N PHE A 281 18.82 -5.56 -9.79
CA PHE A 281 18.64 -5.39 -11.24
C PHE A 281 19.96 -5.79 -11.94
N GLY A 282 19.89 -6.32 -13.17
CA GLY A 282 21.07 -6.76 -13.93
C GLY A 282 21.13 -8.28 -14.20
N ASP A 283 22.34 -8.78 -14.39
CA ASP A 283 22.63 -10.19 -14.71
C ASP A 283 22.29 -11.14 -13.55
N SER A 284 22.20 -12.44 -13.84
CA SER A 284 21.76 -13.47 -12.89
C SER A 284 22.64 -13.56 -11.65
N ALA A 285 22.01 -13.29 -10.51
CA ALA A 285 22.64 -13.20 -9.20
C ALA A 285 22.15 -14.36 -8.33
N PRO A 286 23.00 -15.35 -7.98
CA PRO A 286 22.58 -16.44 -7.11
C PRO A 286 22.20 -15.97 -5.71
N MET A 287 21.24 -16.66 -5.08
CA MET A 287 20.82 -16.36 -3.71
C MET A 287 21.93 -16.53 -2.67
N SER A 288 22.99 -17.29 -2.97
CA SER A 288 24.19 -17.42 -2.14
C SER A 288 24.96 -16.10 -1.94
N ILE A 289 24.61 -15.06 -2.69
CA ILE A 289 25.05 -13.68 -2.46
C ILE A 289 24.59 -13.15 -1.10
N LEU A 290 23.57 -13.70 -0.46
CA LEU A 290 23.05 -13.19 0.82
C LEU A 290 23.14 -14.25 1.93
N LYS A 291 23.84 -13.92 3.02
CA LYS A 291 23.74 -14.67 4.28
C LYS A 291 22.79 -13.96 5.24
N PHE A 292 21.58 -14.50 5.36
CA PHE A 292 20.52 -13.92 6.18
C PHE A 292 20.68 -14.23 7.68
N PRO A 293 20.28 -13.29 8.58
CA PRO A 293 20.13 -13.60 9.99
C PRO A 293 18.87 -14.45 10.23
N ILE A 294 18.95 -15.35 11.22
CA ILE A 294 17.85 -16.25 11.61
C ILE A 294 16.63 -15.48 12.18
N SER A 295 16.81 -14.20 12.54
CA SER A 295 15.76 -13.35 13.12
C SER A 295 14.72 -12.82 12.14
N ILE A 296 14.92 -12.99 10.83
CA ILE A 296 14.02 -12.44 9.80
C ILE A 296 12.61 -13.04 9.94
N GLU A 297 11.61 -12.15 9.94
CA GLU A 297 10.19 -12.48 9.99
C GLU A 297 9.48 -12.10 8.68
N GLU A 298 9.97 -11.08 7.97
CA GLU A 298 9.47 -10.62 6.68
C GLU A 298 10.63 -10.46 5.67
N LEU A 299 10.57 -11.20 4.57
CA LEU A 299 11.57 -11.14 3.50
C LEU A 299 10.90 -10.79 2.17
N SER A 300 11.51 -9.88 1.43
CA SER A 300 11.07 -9.50 0.10
C SER A 300 12.22 -9.45 -0.88
N LEU A 301 12.06 -10.12 -2.03
CA LEU A 301 13.13 -10.36 -2.99
C LEU A 301 12.66 -10.04 -4.41
N GLN A 302 13.04 -8.89 -4.94
CA GLN A 302 12.79 -8.52 -6.33
C GLN A 302 14.10 -8.72 -7.11
N SER A 303 14.10 -9.55 -8.14
CA SER A 303 15.27 -9.67 -9.04
C SER A 303 14.86 -10.04 -10.45
N THR A 304 15.68 -9.63 -11.42
CA THR A 304 15.56 -10.00 -12.82
C THR A 304 15.90 -11.47 -13.08
N SER A 305 16.77 -12.07 -12.27
CA SER A 305 17.11 -13.50 -12.38
C SER A 305 17.78 -14.05 -11.11
N PHE A 306 17.04 -14.83 -10.33
CA PHE A 306 17.61 -15.69 -9.29
C PHE A 306 17.72 -17.13 -9.83
N PRO A 307 18.92 -17.72 -9.95
CA PRO A 307 19.03 -19.17 -9.85
C PRO A 307 18.71 -19.52 -8.39
N PHE A 308 17.52 -20.05 -8.15
CA PHE A 308 17.05 -20.39 -6.80
C PHE A 308 17.86 -21.57 -6.25
N GLU A 309 18.88 -21.27 -5.46
CA GLU A 309 19.39 -22.21 -4.46
C GLU A 309 18.40 -22.21 -3.29
N THR A 310 17.54 -23.22 -3.24
CA THR A 310 16.39 -23.34 -2.33
C THR A 310 16.78 -23.55 -0.87
N GLU A 311 18.03 -23.95 -0.62
CA GLU A 311 18.56 -24.30 0.70
C GLU A 311 18.68 -23.07 1.62
N VAL A 312 18.89 -21.87 1.08
CA VAL A 312 19.11 -20.67 1.89
C VAL A 312 17.84 -20.17 2.56
N ILE A 313 16.70 -20.18 1.84
CA ILE A 313 15.43 -19.63 2.35
C ILE A 313 14.74 -20.66 3.25
N SER A 314 14.83 -21.94 2.94
CA SER A 314 14.27 -23.03 3.76
C SER A 314 14.85 -23.07 5.18
N GLY A 315 16.07 -22.58 5.39
CA GLY A 315 16.70 -22.44 6.72
C GLY A 315 16.15 -21.30 7.60
N LEU A 316 15.28 -20.43 7.08
CA LEU A 316 14.73 -19.27 7.82
C LEU A 316 13.49 -19.65 8.63
N GLU A 317 13.65 -20.45 9.68
CA GLU A 317 12.55 -21.00 10.50
C GLU A 317 11.61 -19.96 11.15
N ARG A 318 12.03 -18.69 11.25
CA ARG A 318 11.21 -17.60 11.81
C ARG A 318 10.46 -16.80 10.75
N LEU A 319 10.68 -17.07 9.47
CA LEU A 319 10.07 -16.36 8.36
C LEU A 319 8.56 -16.60 8.35
N LYS A 320 7.78 -15.53 8.53
CA LYS A 320 6.31 -15.57 8.54
C LYS A 320 5.70 -15.04 7.25
N SER A 321 6.36 -14.08 6.62
CA SER A 321 5.90 -13.48 5.37
C SER A 321 7.02 -13.42 4.35
N PHE A 322 6.71 -13.87 3.14
CA PHE A 322 7.63 -13.87 2.00
C PHE A 322 6.95 -13.17 0.82
N GLY A 323 7.36 -11.95 0.47
CA GLY A 323 6.60 -11.10 -0.45
C GLY A 323 7.39 -10.47 -1.60
N GLN A 324 6.69 -10.09 -2.66
CA GLN A 324 7.24 -9.42 -3.85
C GLN A 324 8.36 -10.20 -4.56
N LEU A 325 8.26 -11.53 -4.61
CA LEU A 325 9.12 -12.29 -5.51
C LEU A 325 8.72 -11.98 -6.94
N VAL A 326 9.49 -11.18 -7.67
CA VAL A 326 9.19 -10.86 -9.07
C VAL A 326 9.92 -11.82 -10.00
N LEU A 327 9.21 -12.64 -10.77
CA LEU A 327 9.80 -13.51 -11.77
C LEU A 327 9.64 -12.92 -13.17
N TYR A 328 10.74 -12.75 -13.88
CA TYR A 328 10.71 -12.29 -15.27
C TYR A 328 10.62 -13.49 -16.23
N PRO A 329 9.71 -13.46 -17.23
CA PRO A 329 9.44 -14.60 -18.12
C PRO A 329 10.67 -15.12 -18.88
N SER A 330 11.66 -14.27 -19.15
CA SER A 330 12.86 -14.60 -19.94
C SER A 330 13.90 -15.42 -19.19
N HIS A 331 13.78 -15.59 -17.86
CA HIS A 331 14.85 -16.13 -17.02
C HIS A 331 14.43 -17.28 -16.11
N TRP A 332 13.17 -17.73 -16.16
CA TRP A 332 12.74 -18.86 -15.34
C TRP A 332 13.27 -20.18 -15.89
N ILE A 333 13.98 -20.93 -15.05
CA ILE A 333 14.40 -22.30 -15.33
C ILE A 333 13.36 -23.23 -14.66
N PRO A 334 12.54 -23.97 -15.43
CA PRO A 334 11.44 -24.79 -14.90
C PRO A 334 11.82 -25.87 -13.87
N SER A 335 13.11 -26.13 -13.67
CA SER A 335 13.61 -27.19 -12.79
C SER A 335 13.83 -26.79 -11.33
N CYS A 336 13.72 -25.50 -10.97
CA CYS A 336 14.01 -25.02 -9.60
C CYS A 336 12.74 -24.51 -8.91
N LYS A 337 12.16 -25.31 -8.00
CA LYS A 337 11.04 -24.86 -7.16
C LYS A 337 11.57 -24.19 -5.90
N LEU A 338 11.08 -23.01 -5.55
CA LEU A 338 11.35 -22.36 -4.29
C LEU A 338 10.77 -23.16 -3.12
N SER A 339 11.63 -23.67 -2.25
CA SER A 339 11.23 -24.30 -0.99
C SER A 339 11.19 -23.23 0.11
N LEU A 340 10.04 -23.10 0.77
CA LEU A 340 9.81 -22.13 1.84
C LEU A 340 9.60 -22.87 3.17
N PRO A 341 10.04 -22.30 4.31
CA PRO A 341 9.82 -22.92 5.60
C PRO A 341 8.32 -22.94 5.93
N ASP A 342 7.89 -23.98 6.67
CA ASP A 342 6.48 -24.15 7.05
C ASP A 342 5.93 -22.98 7.89
N SER A 343 6.80 -22.20 8.53
CA SER A 343 6.45 -20.99 9.28
C SER A 343 5.82 -19.89 8.42
N VAL A 344 5.95 -19.94 7.10
CA VAL A 344 5.41 -18.93 6.19
C VAL A 344 3.89 -19.01 6.13
N GLU A 345 3.24 -17.93 6.57
CA GLU A 345 1.78 -17.78 6.57
C GLU A 345 1.27 -16.92 5.41
N SER A 346 2.14 -16.10 4.80
CA SER A 346 1.76 -15.18 3.72
C SER A 346 2.82 -15.13 2.63
N ILE A 347 2.36 -15.27 1.38
CA ILE A 347 3.20 -15.25 0.18
C ILE A 347 2.69 -14.21 -0.82
N SER A 348 3.60 -13.45 -1.44
CA SER A 348 3.32 -12.60 -2.59
C SER A 348 4.36 -12.84 -3.70
N ILE A 349 3.90 -13.29 -4.87
CA ILE A 349 4.77 -13.69 -5.98
C ILE A 349 4.20 -13.22 -7.31
N ASP A 350 5.05 -12.64 -8.13
CA ASP A 350 4.82 -12.51 -9.56
C ASP A 350 5.35 -13.74 -10.27
N CYS A 351 4.47 -14.49 -10.92
CA CYS A 351 4.80 -15.75 -11.55
C CYS A 351 5.39 -15.59 -12.95
N GLY A 352 5.48 -14.38 -13.53
CA GLY A 352 6.05 -14.19 -14.87
C GLY A 352 5.36 -15.01 -15.98
N GLY A 353 4.12 -15.42 -15.77
CA GLY A 353 3.31 -16.29 -16.61
C GLY A 353 3.46 -17.78 -16.37
N HIS A 354 4.30 -18.20 -15.43
CA HIS A 354 4.43 -19.59 -15.02
C HIS A 354 3.28 -20.01 -14.11
N SER A 355 3.10 -21.33 -13.97
CA SER A 355 2.15 -21.88 -12.99
C SER A 355 2.73 -21.84 -11.59
N PHE A 356 1.90 -21.51 -10.59
CA PHE A 356 2.36 -21.37 -9.21
C PHE A 356 3.02 -22.63 -8.66
N GLU A 357 2.49 -23.82 -8.98
CA GLU A 357 3.04 -25.12 -8.56
C GLU A 357 4.42 -25.45 -9.15
N SER A 358 4.80 -24.75 -10.23
CA SER A 358 6.13 -24.86 -10.84
C SER A 358 7.14 -23.93 -10.17
N VAL A 359 6.66 -22.93 -9.43
CA VAL A 359 7.47 -21.89 -8.79
C VAL A 359 7.76 -22.20 -7.34
N VAL A 360 6.77 -22.65 -6.56
CA VAL A 360 6.89 -22.80 -5.10
C VAL A 360 6.42 -24.17 -4.62
N GLU A 361 7.14 -24.73 -3.65
CA GLU A 361 6.64 -25.84 -2.82
C GLU A 361 5.73 -25.30 -1.72
N TYR A 362 4.51 -25.84 -1.64
CA TYR A 362 3.48 -25.35 -0.72
C TYR A 362 3.91 -25.43 0.76
N PRO A 363 4.05 -24.30 1.48
CA PRO A 363 4.18 -24.29 2.92
C PRO A 363 2.89 -24.78 3.58
N LYS A 364 3.02 -25.59 4.63
CA LYS A 364 1.87 -26.25 5.28
C LYS A 364 0.86 -25.30 5.93
N TYR A 365 1.33 -24.18 6.49
CA TYR A 365 0.50 -23.25 7.26
C TYR A 365 0.15 -21.97 6.49
N LEU A 366 0.25 -22.00 5.16
CA LEU A 366 -0.02 -20.86 4.32
C LEU A 366 -1.49 -20.43 4.44
N ARG A 367 -1.70 -19.16 4.79
CA ARG A 367 -3.03 -18.54 4.99
C ARG A 367 -3.36 -17.53 3.92
N THR A 368 -2.35 -16.91 3.32
CA THR A 368 -2.53 -15.77 2.41
C THR A 368 -1.64 -15.93 1.19
N ILE A 369 -2.23 -15.86 0.00
CA ILE A 369 -1.52 -15.91 -1.28
C ILE A 369 -1.91 -14.71 -2.14
N PHE A 370 -0.91 -13.97 -2.60
CA PHE A 370 -1.05 -12.94 -3.63
C PHE A 370 -0.19 -13.34 -4.84
N LEU A 371 -0.81 -13.57 -5.98
CA LEU A 371 -0.14 -13.88 -7.23
C LEU A 371 -0.33 -12.75 -8.22
N THR A 372 0.72 -12.38 -8.94
CA THR A 372 0.63 -11.51 -10.13
C THR A 372 1.17 -12.25 -11.35
N ARG A 373 0.65 -11.95 -12.55
CA ARG A 373 1.02 -12.59 -13.83
C ARG A 373 1.14 -14.11 -13.70
N CYS A 374 0.14 -14.78 -13.15
CA CYS A 374 0.14 -16.22 -12.92
C CYS A 374 -0.60 -16.98 -14.03
N GLY A 375 0.06 -17.97 -14.63
CA GLY A 375 -0.48 -18.76 -15.73
C GLY A 375 -1.47 -19.85 -15.30
N SER A 376 -1.24 -20.48 -14.15
CA SER A 376 -2.13 -21.52 -13.58
C SER A 376 -1.89 -21.69 -12.08
N ILE A 377 -2.93 -22.17 -11.38
CA ILE A 377 -2.91 -22.48 -9.96
C ILE A 377 -3.48 -23.89 -9.74
N ASN A 378 -2.69 -24.94 -9.96
CA ASN A 378 -3.16 -26.32 -9.69
C ASN A 378 -2.05 -27.24 -9.18
N PRO A 379 -2.30 -28.07 -8.14
CA PRO A 379 -3.53 -28.17 -7.34
C PRO A 379 -3.45 -27.35 -6.05
N LEU A 380 -4.35 -26.38 -5.86
CA LEU A 380 -4.48 -25.65 -4.57
C LEU A 380 -5.21 -26.45 -3.48
N GLY A 381 -5.88 -27.54 -3.83
CA GLY A 381 -6.67 -28.36 -2.89
C GLY A 381 -5.89 -29.06 -1.77
N ILE A 382 -4.60 -28.73 -1.61
CA ILE A 382 -3.72 -29.20 -0.54
C ILE A 382 -3.61 -28.11 0.56
N LEU A 383 -4.08 -26.88 0.29
CA LEU A 383 -3.92 -25.72 1.16
C LEU A 383 -5.17 -25.48 2.03
N ASP A 384 -5.45 -26.41 2.93
CA ASP A 384 -6.65 -26.38 3.79
C ASP A 384 -6.72 -25.16 4.71
N ASN A 385 -5.59 -24.49 4.96
CA ASN A 385 -5.49 -23.33 5.85
C ASN A 385 -5.63 -21.97 5.12
N LEU A 386 -5.83 -21.99 3.80
CA LEU A 386 -5.87 -20.77 2.99
C LEU A 386 -7.13 -19.94 3.32
N ILE A 387 -6.93 -18.69 3.72
CA ILE A 387 -7.99 -17.74 4.08
C ILE A 387 -8.18 -16.71 2.96
N VAL A 388 -7.08 -16.25 2.35
CA VAL A 388 -7.06 -15.20 1.34
C VAL A 388 -6.30 -15.70 0.11
N LEU A 389 -6.94 -15.64 -1.05
CA LEU A 389 -6.34 -15.91 -2.35
C LEU A 389 -6.61 -14.74 -3.29
N SER A 390 -5.56 -14.18 -3.86
CA SER A 390 -5.63 -13.03 -4.74
C SER A 390 -4.74 -13.26 -5.95
N ILE A 391 -5.28 -13.12 -7.16
CA ILE A 391 -4.58 -13.38 -8.43
C ILE A 391 -4.81 -12.20 -9.36
N ASP A 392 -3.77 -11.44 -9.66
CA ASP A 392 -3.75 -10.31 -10.60
C ASP A 392 -3.10 -10.69 -11.91
N ASN A 393 -3.78 -10.49 -13.02
CA ASN A 393 -3.14 -10.64 -14.33
C ASN A 393 -3.16 -9.35 -15.15
N SER A 394 -3.34 -8.19 -14.50
CA SER A 394 -3.45 -6.90 -15.19
C SER A 394 -2.23 -6.51 -16.01
N GLU A 395 -1.05 -7.01 -15.64
CA GLU A 395 0.22 -6.75 -16.35
C GLU A 395 0.57 -7.82 -17.39
N PHE A 396 -0.24 -8.87 -17.54
CA PHE A 396 0.05 -10.00 -18.44
C PHE A 396 -0.01 -9.61 -19.93
N ALA A 397 -0.92 -8.71 -20.29
CA ALA A 397 -1.13 -8.28 -21.67
C ALA A 397 0.07 -7.54 -22.28
N TYR A 398 0.92 -6.91 -21.46
CA TYR A 398 2.05 -6.10 -21.92
C TYR A 398 3.21 -6.95 -22.45
N TYR A 399 3.34 -8.20 -21.98
CA TYR A 399 4.44 -9.10 -22.30
C TYR A 399 4.02 -10.30 -23.16
N ALA A 400 2.85 -10.24 -23.79
CA ALA A 400 2.31 -11.31 -24.62
C ALA A 400 3.25 -11.64 -25.80
N HIS A 401 4.22 -12.52 -25.53
CA HIS A 401 4.99 -13.20 -26.55
C HIS A 401 4.01 -14.10 -27.34
N PRO A 402 4.10 -14.22 -28.67
CA PRO A 402 3.07 -14.86 -29.51
C PRO A 402 2.82 -16.36 -29.28
N MET A 403 3.41 -16.97 -28.24
CA MET A 403 3.32 -18.39 -27.94
C MET A 403 2.62 -18.71 -26.60
N VAL A 404 2.18 -17.71 -25.84
CA VAL A 404 1.50 -17.95 -24.56
C VAL A 404 0.00 -18.10 -24.85
N GLN A 405 -0.50 -19.32 -24.73
CA GLN A 405 -1.93 -19.57 -24.88
C GLN A 405 -2.70 -18.85 -23.77
N PRO A 406 -3.92 -18.35 -24.05
CA PRO A 406 -4.83 -17.85 -23.01
C PRO A 406 -4.95 -18.88 -21.90
N ILE A 407 -5.15 -18.43 -20.66
CA ILE A 407 -5.40 -19.31 -19.50
C ILE A 407 -6.56 -20.25 -19.87
N GLU A 408 -6.27 -21.48 -20.25
CA GLU A 408 -7.28 -22.51 -20.43
C GLU A 408 -7.85 -22.81 -19.04
N ASN A 409 -8.92 -22.12 -18.64
CA ASN A 409 -9.92 -22.53 -17.64
C ASN A 409 -9.44 -23.47 -16.52
N ASN A 410 -8.36 -23.10 -15.82
CA ASN A 410 -7.70 -23.95 -14.82
C ASN A 410 -8.18 -23.69 -13.38
N TRP A 411 -9.35 -23.09 -13.19
CA TRP A 411 -9.95 -22.80 -11.87
C TRP A 411 -10.60 -24.02 -11.20
N ARG A 412 -10.12 -25.23 -11.50
CA ARG A 412 -10.68 -26.45 -10.95
C ARG A 412 -10.36 -26.54 -9.47
N ASN A 413 -11.29 -27.09 -8.70
CA ASN A 413 -11.10 -27.40 -7.28
C ASN A 413 -10.98 -26.19 -6.33
N LEU A 414 -11.33 -24.97 -6.77
CA LEU A 414 -11.46 -23.83 -5.85
C LEU A 414 -12.52 -24.09 -4.77
N ASP A 415 -13.53 -24.89 -5.09
CA ASP A 415 -14.58 -25.33 -4.18
C ASP A 415 -14.07 -26.21 -3.03
N MET A 416 -12.88 -26.81 -3.15
CA MET A 416 -12.27 -27.61 -2.08
C MET A 416 -11.59 -26.76 -0.99
N LEU A 417 -11.41 -25.45 -1.21
CA LEU A 417 -10.75 -24.55 -0.25
C LEU A 417 -11.73 -24.11 0.85
N GLU A 418 -12.12 -25.03 1.74
CA GLU A 418 -13.17 -24.79 2.73
C GLU A 418 -12.88 -23.63 3.70
N SER A 419 -11.61 -23.32 3.97
CA SER A 419 -11.21 -22.21 4.85
C SER A 419 -11.22 -20.83 4.15
N LEU A 420 -11.37 -20.78 2.83
CA LEU A 420 -11.22 -19.56 2.05
C LEU A 420 -12.36 -18.58 2.32
N LYS A 421 -12.01 -17.37 2.72
CA LYS A 421 -12.96 -16.28 3.04
C LYS A 421 -12.92 -15.16 2.03
N GLU A 422 -11.76 -14.95 1.39
CA GLU A 422 -11.53 -13.86 0.47
C GLU A 422 -10.88 -14.38 -0.81
N LEU A 423 -11.54 -14.13 -1.94
CA LEU A 423 -11.07 -14.51 -3.26
C LEU A 423 -11.08 -13.28 -4.17
N SER A 424 -9.94 -13.03 -4.80
CA SER A 424 -9.81 -12.02 -5.86
C SER A 424 -9.17 -12.64 -7.09
N ILE A 425 -9.83 -12.54 -8.24
CA ILE A 425 -9.31 -12.96 -9.54
C ILE A 425 -9.56 -11.82 -10.52
N ILE A 426 -8.53 -11.01 -10.78
CA ILE A 426 -8.66 -9.77 -11.55
C ILE A 426 -7.88 -9.90 -12.85
N ASP A 427 -8.45 -9.33 -13.90
CA ASP A 427 -7.86 -9.27 -15.24
C ASP A 427 -7.30 -10.61 -15.74
N SER A 428 -8.06 -11.68 -15.48
CA SER A 428 -7.69 -13.05 -15.84
C SER A 428 -8.49 -13.56 -17.04
N SER A 429 -9.12 -12.64 -17.80
CA SER A 429 -9.97 -12.97 -18.96
C SER A 429 -11.07 -14.00 -18.67
N MET A 430 -11.61 -14.01 -17.45
CA MET A 430 -12.63 -14.98 -17.04
C MET A 430 -13.97 -14.71 -17.74
N GLU A 431 -14.51 -15.70 -18.45
CA GLU A 431 -15.84 -15.63 -19.07
C GLU A 431 -16.94 -16.27 -18.20
N ASN A 432 -16.58 -17.26 -17.37
CA ASN A 432 -17.49 -18.00 -16.51
C ASN A 432 -16.91 -18.18 -15.10
N ILE A 433 -17.76 -18.03 -14.09
CA ILE A 433 -17.37 -18.21 -12.69
C ILE A 433 -17.33 -19.71 -12.36
N PRO A 434 -16.20 -20.25 -11.84
CA PRO A 434 -16.11 -21.64 -11.40
C PRO A 434 -16.96 -21.89 -10.15
N LYS A 435 -17.04 -23.16 -9.70
CA LYS A 435 -17.58 -23.44 -8.38
C LYS A 435 -16.69 -22.80 -7.32
N LEU A 436 -17.29 -22.02 -6.44
CA LEU A 436 -16.60 -21.27 -5.40
C LEU A 436 -16.70 -21.98 -4.04
N PRO A 437 -15.73 -21.75 -3.13
CA PRO A 437 -15.78 -22.32 -1.79
C PRO A 437 -17.00 -21.84 -0.99
N PRO A 438 -17.61 -22.71 -0.17
CA PRO A 438 -18.93 -22.47 0.43
C PRO A 438 -18.95 -21.36 1.51
N PHE A 439 -17.81 -21.04 2.11
CA PHE A 439 -17.70 -20.06 3.21
C PHE A 439 -17.12 -18.70 2.77
N LEU A 440 -17.09 -18.44 1.46
CA LEU A 440 -16.55 -17.22 0.90
C LEU A 440 -17.37 -15.99 1.32
N ARG A 441 -16.70 -14.96 1.84
CA ARG A 441 -17.34 -13.70 2.31
C ARG A 441 -17.06 -12.51 1.39
N PHE A 442 -15.93 -12.54 0.69
CA PHE A 442 -15.50 -11.50 -0.22
C PHE A 442 -15.13 -12.13 -1.56
N LEU A 443 -15.70 -11.60 -2.64
CA LEU A 443 -15.43 -12.00 -4.00
C LEU A 443 -15.15 -10.76 -4.85
N ASP A 444 -13.97 -10.71 -5.47
CA ASP A 444 -13.58 -9.68 -6.43
C ASP A 444 -13.20 -10.34 -7.77
N LEU A 445 -13.97 -10.05 -8.81
CA LEU A 445 -13.80 -10.57 -10.17
C LEU A 445 -13.73 -9.42 -11.18
N ARG A 446 -13.21 -8.24 -10.79
CA ARG A 446 -13.15 -7.09 -11.68
C ARG A 446 -12.23 -7.28 -12.89
N CYS A 447 -12.43 -6.46 -13.92
CA CYS A 447 -11.63 -6.47 -15.15
C CYS A 447 -11.64 -7.82 -15.89
N ASN A 448 -12.72 -8.60 -15.84
CA ASN A 448 -12.81 -9.87 -16.57
C ASN A 448 -13.76 -9.73 -17.79
N ALA A 449 -14.13 -10.85 -18.41
CA ALA A 449 -15.02 -10.90 -19.56
C ALA A 449 -16.39 -11.53 -19.20
N LEU A 450 -16.84 -11.40 -17.95
CA LEU A 450 -18.09 -12.01 -17.49
C LEU A 450 -19.29 -11.33 -18.14
N GLU A 451 -20.09 -12.10 -18.87
CA GLU A 451 -21.36 -11.63 -19.45
C GLU A 451 -22.57 -11.86 -18.52
N LYS A 452 -22.44 -12.81 -17.59
CA LYS A 452 -23.49 -13.25 -16.67
C LYS A 452 -22.90 -13.90 -15.42
N ILE A 453 -23.69 -13.89 -14.33
CA ILE A 453 -23.41 -14.60 -13.10
C ILE A 453 -24.42 -15.76 -13.00
N ASP A 454 -24.08 -16.86 -13.67
CA ASP A 454 -24.99 -18.02 -13.85
C ASP A 454 -24.88 -19.08 -12.75
N THR A 455 -23.86 -18.99 -11.92
CA THR A 455 -23.65 -19.91 -10.80
C THR A 455 -24.32 -19.36 -9.55
N GLN A 456 -24.90 -20.26 -8.76
CA GLN A 456 -25.28 -19.91 -7.39
C GLN A 456 -24.00 -19.63 -6.61
N LEU A 457 -23.67 -18.35 -6.46
CA LEU A 457 -22.57 -17.95 -5.59
C LEU A 457 -22.92 -18.28 -4.13
N PRO A 458 -21.92 -18.47 -3.25
CA PRO A 458 -22.15 -18.76 -1.84
C PRO A 458 -23.08 -17.72 -1.19
N ASP A 459 -24.06 -18.18 -0.42
CA ASP A 459 -25.02 -17.30 0.30
C ASP A 459 -24.38 -16.56 1.49
N THR A 460 -23.13 -16.93 1.83
CA THR A 460 -22.25 -16.33 2.83
C THR A 460 -21.57 -15.04 2.38
N LEU A 461 -21.65 -14.71 1.07
CA LEU A 461 -21.04 -13.51 0.51
C LEU A 461 -21.61 -12.22 1.11
N VAL A 462 -20.69 -11.36 1.54
CA VAL A 462 -20.97 -10.03 2.12
C VAL A 462 -20.60 -8.92 1.13
N VAL A 463 -19.55 -9.14 0.33
CA VAL A 463 -19.05 -8.18 -0.66
C VAL A 463 -18.85 -8.91 -1.99
N ILE A 464 -19.41 -8.34 -3.05
CA ILE A 464 -19.18 -8.78 -4.44
C ILE A 464 -18.71 -7.56 -5.23
N ILE A 465 -17.56 -7.68 -5.89
CA ILE A 465 -17.01 -6.72 -6.83
C ILE A 465 -16.88 -7.41 -8.18
N VAL A 466 -17.59 -6.90 -9.17
CA VAL A 466 -17.63 -7.43 -10.55
C VAL A 466 -17.54 -6.28 -11.56
N SER A 467 -16.86 -5.19 -11.18
CA SER A 467 -16.70 -4.02 -12.02
C SER A 467 -15.85 -4.30 -13.27
N LYS A 468 -16.01 -3.50 -14.33
CA LYS A 468 -15.27 -3.67 -15.60
C LYS A 468 -15.45 -5.07 -16.19
N ASN A 469 -16.70 -5.50 -16.34
CA ASN A 469 -17.09 -6.75 -16.99
C ASN A 469 -18.10 -6.44 -18.11
N LYS A 470 -18.78 -7.46 -18.64
CA LYS A 470 -19.77 -7.35 -19.72
C LYS A 470 -21.19 -7.68 -19.23
N LEU A 471 -21.47 -7.50 -17.95
CA LEU A 471 -22.76 -7.88 -17.37
C LEU A 471 -23.87 -6.97 -17.90
N VAL A 472 -24.93 -7.58 -18.44
CA VAL A 472 -26.16 -6.89 -18.86
C VAL A 472 -27.26 -6.94 -17.80
N GLN A 473 -27.13 -7.88 -16.85
CA GLN A 473 -28.09 -8.09 -15.77
C GLN A 473 -27.41 -8.71 -14.54
N PHE A 474 -28.04 -8.53 -13.37
CA PHE A 474 -27.63 -9.15 -12.11
C PHE A 474 -28.85 -9.60 -11.30
N ASP A 475 -28.93 -10.89 -10.97
CA ASP A 475 -29.94 -11.43 -10.04
C ASP A 475 -29.33 -11.69 -8.67
N GLY A 476 -29.58 -10.78 -7.73
CA GLY A 476 -29.11 -10.86 -6.36
C GLY A 476 -30.07 -11.53 -5.38
N SER A 477 -31.19 -12.11 -5.83
CA SER A 477 -32.24 -12.62 -4.96
C SER A 477 -31.78 -13.73 -3.99
N GLY A 478 -30.72 -14.46 -4.34
CA GLY A 478 -30.11 -15.51 -3.51
C GLY A 478 -29.18 -15.00 -2.39
N TYR A 479 -28.68 -13.75 -2.46
CA TYR A 479 -27.55 -13.30 -1.63
C TYR A 479 -28.00 -12.53 -0.37
N LYS A 480 -28.59 -13.24 0.59
CA LYS A 480 -29.19 -12.64 1.80
C LYS A 480 -28.20 -11.86 2.68
N GLN A 481 -26.92 -12.27 2.68
CA GLN A 481 -25.88 -11.64 3.48
C GLN A 481 -25.18 -10.49 2.77
N LEU A 482 -25.45 -10.26 1.49
CA LEU A 482 -24.77 -9.24 0.70
C LEU A 482 -25.04 -7.85 1.28
N ARG A 483 -23.97 -7.07 1.46
CA ARG A 483 -23.99 -5.69 1.97
C ARG A 483 -23.41 -4.71 0.97
N LYS A 484 -22.43 -5.13 0.17
CA LYS A 484 -21.78 -4.30 -0.84
C LYS A 484 -21.75 -5.00 -2.19
N LEU A 485 -22.17 -4.29 -3.21
CA LEU A 485 -22.18 -4.75 -4.60
C LEU A 485 -21.59 -3.66 -5.50
N ASP A 486 -20.52 -3.98 -6.20
CA ASP A 486 -19.93 -3.11 -7.21
C ASP A 486 -20.11 -3.72 -8.60
N LEU A 487 -20.95 -3.06 -9.40
CA LEU A 487 -21.29 -3.38 -10.79
C LEU A 487 -20.78 -2.27 -11.73
N SER A 488 -19.81 -1.44 -11.32
CA SER A 488 -19.35 -0.34 -12.18
C SER A 488 -18.80 -0.83 -13.53
N ASP A 489 -18.85 0.00 -14.55
CA ASP A 489 -18.26 -0.25 -15.87
C ASP A 489 -18.70 -1.60 -16.47
N ASN A 490 -20.01 -1.85 -16.43
CA ASN A 490 -20.66 -3.00 -17.05
C ASN A 490 -21.59 -2.52 -18.19
N LEU A 491 -22.44 -3.42 -18.71
CA LEU A 491 -23.33 -3.16 -19.85
C LEU A 491 -24.82 -3.12 -19.44
N ILE A 492 -25.11 -2.75 -18.18
CA ILE A 492 -26.48 -2.64 -17.70
C ILE A 492 -27.12 -1.38 -18.30
N SER A 493 -28.11 -1.55 -19.18
CA SER A 493 -28.74 -0.45 -19.91
C SER A 493 -30.11 -0.01 -19.39
N GLU A 494 -30.76 -0.87 -18.60
CA GLU A 494 -32.08 -0.63 -18.01
C GLU A 494 -32.06 -1.04 -16.53
N LEU A 495 -32.69 -0.25 -15.66
CA LEU A 495 -32.95 -0.62 -14.27
C LEU A 495 -34.39 -1.12 -14.10
N SER A 496 -34.56 -2.44 -14.02
CA SER A 496 -35.84 -3.10 -13.79
C SER A 496 -35.68 -4.29 -12.85
N TYR A 497 -36.80 -4.85 -12.35
CA TYR A 497 -36.77 -6.11 -11.59
C TYR A 497 -36.38 -7.33 -12.43
N ILE A 498 -36.20 -7.16 -13.74
CA ILE A 498 -35.69 -8.20 -14.64
C ILE A 498 -34.16 -8.09 -14.74
N THR A 499 -33.65 -6.88 -14.98
CA THR A 499 -32.22 -6.62 -15.20
C THR A 499 -31.43 -6.51 -13.91
N LEU A 500 -32.01 -6.00 -12.83
CA LEU A 500 -31.30 -5.76 -11.57
C LEU A 500 -32.17 -6.14 -10.37
N LYS A 501 -31.99 -7.35 -9.85
CA LYS A 501 -32.62 -7.77 -8.59
C LYS A 501 -31.65 -7.56 -7.44
N LEU A 502 -31.96 -6.62 -6.55
CA LEU A 502 -31.11 -6.32 -5.40
C LEU A 502 -31.52 -7.15 -4.17
N PRO A 503 -30.56 -7.68 -3.39
CA PRO A 503 -30.87 -8.36 -2.13
C PRO A 503 -31.39 -7.36 -1.08
N PRO A 504 -32.31 -7.78 -0.19
CA PRO A 504 -32.98 -6.88 0.76
C PRO A 504 -32.03 -6.24 1.79
N GLY A 505 -30.87 -6.85 2.03
CA GLY A 505 -29.89 -6.38 3.01
C GLY A 505 -28.78 -5.48 2.46
N LEU A 506 -28.82 -5.12 1.17
CA LEU A 506 -27.77 -4.34 0.52
C LEU A 506 -27.65 -2.93 1.14
N ARG A 507 -26.42 -2.46 1.32
CA ARG A 507 -26.08 -1.16 1.93
C ARG A 507 -25.31 -0.25 0.99
N GLU A 508 -24.48 -0.81 0.13
CA GLU A 508 -23.69 -0.08 -0.87
C GLU A 508 -23.87 -0.71 -2.25
N LEU A 509 -24.19 0.12 -3.25
CA LEU A 509 -24.32 -0.25 -4.65
C LEU A 509 -23.57 0.75 -5.53
N SER A 510 -22.71 0.25 -6.40
CA SER A 510 -22.06 1.03 -7.45
C SER A 510 -22.52 0.53 -8.83
N LEU A 511 -23.01 1.45 -9.64
CA LEU A 511 -23.46 1.29 -11.03
C LEU A 511 -22.78 2.29 -11.97
N LYS A 512 -21.77 3.01 -11.49
CA LYS A 512 -20.97 3.98 -12.25
C LYS A 512 -20.51 3.37 -13.59
N GLY A 513 -20.47 4.16 -14.66
CA GLY A 513 -19.93 3.71 -15.96
C GLY A 513 -20.79 2.67 -16.70
N ASN A 514 -22.03 2.40 -16.28
CA ASN A 514 -22.98 1.60 -17.05
C ASN A 514 -23.81 2.49 -18.02
N PRO A 515 -24.19 1.98 -19.20
CA PRO A 515 -24.97 2.72 -20.20
C PRO A 515 -26.48 2.78 -19.86
N ILE A 516 -26.82 3.17 -18.63
CA ILE A 516 -28.20 3.17 -18.13
C ILE A 516 -29.00 4.29 -18.81
N THR A 517 -29.99 3.90 -19.62
CA THR A 517 -30.84 4.83 -20.39
C THR A 517 -32.27 4.90 -19.90
N CYS A 518 -32.72 3.94 -19.09
CA CYS A 518 -34.09 3.94 -18.56
C CYS A 518 -34.22 3.24 -17.20
N VAL A 519 -35.26 3.63 -16.47
CA VAL A 519 -35.68 3.03 -15.21
C VAL A 519 -37.12 2.57 -15.35
N ALA A 520 -37.39 1.29 -15.15
CA ALA A 520 -38.72 0.73 -15.30
C ALA A 520 -39.69 1.28 -14.25
N PRO A 521 -40.98 1.50 -14.60
CA PRO A 521 -41.99 1.93 -13.64
C PRO A 521 -42.07 0.99 -12.43
N GLY A 522 -41.99 1.57 -11.23
CA GLY A 522 -42.05 0.82 -9.99
C GLY A 522 -40.72 0.20 -9.54
N PHE A 523 -39.64 0.34 -10.30
CA PHE A 523 -38.31 -0.02 -9.81
C PHE A 523 -37.94 0.91 -8.64
N ALA A 524 -37.89 0.34 -7.44
CA ALA A 524 -37.59 1.07 -6.23
C ALA A 524 -36.32 0.53 -5.58
N ILE A 525 -35.48 1.44 -5.10
CA ILE A 525 -34.29 1.13 -4.31
C ILE A 525 -34.55 1.57 -2.86
N SER A 526 -33.89 0.93 -1.89
CA SER A 526 -34.03 1.29 -0.48
C SER A 526 -33.44 2.68 -0.20
N LYS A 527 -34.17 3.49 0.59
CA LYS A 527 -33.70 4.81 1.06
C LYS A 527 -32.41 4.79 1.86
N SER A 528 -32.10 3.66 2.50
CA SER A 528 -30.87 3.48 3.28
C SER A 528 -29.67 3.04 2.44
N LEU A 529 -29.85 2.76 1.14
CA LEU A 529 -28.79 2.32 0.26
C LEU A 529 -27.91 3.50 -0.16
N GLN A 530 -26.60 3.36 0.00
CA GLN A 530 -25.62 4.24 -0.62
C GLN A 530 -25.46 3.83 -2.08
N LEU A 531 -25.73 4.76 -3.00
CA LEU A 531 -25.74 4.51 -4.44
C LEU A 531 -24.72 5.40 -5.14
N ASP A 532 -23.84 4.79 -5.94
CA ASP A 532 -22.98 5.47 -6.91
C ASP A 532 -23.43 5.09 -8.34
N ILE A 533 -23.64 6.07 -9.23
CA ILE A 533 -24.27 5.83 -10.56
C ILE A 533 -23.73 6.74 -11.69
N ARG A 534 -22.64 7.50 -11.51
CA ARG A 534 -22.24 8.50 -12.53
C ARG A 534 -21.20 8.02 -13.52
N ASP A 535 -21.54 8.14 -14.81
CA ASP A 535 -20.82 9.01 -15.77
C ASP A 535 -21.69 9.40 -16.99
N GLU A 536 -22.82 8.71 -17.28
CA GLU A 536 -23.67 9.01 -18.47
C GLU A 536 -25.21 9.05 -18.28
N MET A 537 -25.75 8.88 -17.07
CA MET A 537 -27.22 8.89 -16.85
C MET A 537 -27.81 10.30 -17.03
N GLN A 538 -28.92 10.45 -17.77
CA GLN A 538 -29.54 11.78 -17.95
C GLN A 538 -30.11 12.29 -16.60
N PHE A 539 -30.00 13.60 -16.40
CA PHE A 539 -30.27 14.28 -15.13
C PHE A 539 -31.66 13.97 -14.53
N GLU A 540 -32.67 13.71 -15.35
CA GLU A 540 -34.03 13.45 -14.87
C GLU A 540 -34.29 11.99 -14.44
N GLU A 541 -33.68 10.97 -15.05
CA GLU A 541 -33.79 9.60 -14.52
C GLU A 541 -33.01 9.45 -13.20
N ALA A 542 -31.86 10.12 -13.10
CA ALA A 542 -31.08 10.15 -11.88
C ALA A 542 -31.89 10.78 -10.72
N LYS A 543 -32.71 11.81 -10.99
CA LYS A 543 -33.57 12.47 -10.00
C LYS A 543 -34.67 11.56 -9.45
N ILE A 544 -35.24 10.68 -10.28
CA ILE A 544 -36.24 9.69 -9.86
C ILE A 544 -35.63 8.68 -8.88
N LEU A 545 -34.41 8.22 -9.15
CA LEU A 545 -33.67 7.32 -8.26
C LEU A 545 -33.22 8.03 -6.97
N MET A 546 -32.78 9.29 -7.07
CA MET A 546 -32.35 10.10 -5.93
C MET A 546 -33.48 10.47 -4.97
N GLN A 547 -34.73 10.57 -5.42
CA GLN A 547 -35.89 10.72 -4.52
C GLN A 547 -36.08 9.49 -3.60
N HIS A 548 -35.48 8.35 -3.95
CA HIS A 548 -35.64 7.07 -3.27
C HIS A 548 -34.37 6.59 -2.55
N GLY A 549 -33.23 7.28 -2.64
CA GLY A 549 -31.96 6.93 -1.99
C GLY A 549 -31.33 8.12 -1.25
N LYS A 550 -30.82 7.93 -0.02
CA LYS A 550 -30.14 8.99 0.73
C LYS A 550 -28.77 9.29 0.11
N ASN A 551 -28.63 10.45 -0.52
CA ASN A 551 -27.44 10.75 -1.32
C ASN A 551 -26.31 11.44 -0.53
N LEU A 552 -25.08 11.09 -0.89
CA LEU A 552 -23.79 11.53 -0.33
C LEU A 552 -23.20 12.75 -1.08
N TYR A 553 -24.06 13.58 -1.70
CA TYR A 553 -23.63 14.59 -2.69
C TYR A 553 -24.03 16.05 -2.38
N GLU A 554 -24.59 16.35 -1.21
CA GLU A 554 -24.98 17.74 -0.88
C GLU A 554 -23.84 18.66 -0.40
N SER A 555 -22.59 18.19 -0.26
CA SER A 555 -21.47 19.05 0.19
C SER A 555 -20.53 19.56 -0.92
N MET A 556 -20.91 19.47 -2.20
CA MET A 556 -20.07 19.95 -3.32
C MET A 556 -20.83 20.79 -4.37
N ALA A 557 -22.07 21.19 -4.09
CA ALA A 557 -22.87 22.02 -4.98
C ALA A 557 -23.26 23.39 -4.40
N TYR A 558 -22.66 23.80 -3.27
CA TYR A 558 -22.75 25.16 -2.76
C TYR A 558 -21.36 25.64 -2.34
N GLU A 559 -20.96 26.75 -2.97
CA GLU A 559 -19.73 27.58 -2.83
C GLU A 559 -18.45 27.11 -3.54
#